data_AF-A0A9D9LI42-F1
#
_entry.id   AF-A0A9D9LI42-F1
#
_cell.length_a   1.000
_cell.length_b   1.000
_cell.length_c   1.000
_cell.angle_alpha   90.00
_cell.angle_beta   90.00
_cell.angle_gamma   90.00
#
_symmetry.space_group_name_H-M   'P 1'
#
loop_
_entity.id
_entity.type
_entity.pdbx_description
1 polymer ?
#
loop_
_entity_poly.entity_id
_entity_poly.type
_entity_poly.pdbx_seq_one_letter_code
_entity_poly.pdbx_strand_id
1 'polypeptide(L)' 'MELIKELLFDYFCSEKPDGGDILDLNNIVEKECYKALKAIKEIVGNDNLDDDDCFERIEQIVCVLEGMGIDCGGRHDFG' A
#
# COMPACT_ATOMS: atom_id res chain seq x y z
N MET A 1 -11.24 -3.95 -0.83
CA MET A 1 -12.27 -2.88 -0.85
C MET A 1 -12.30 -2.05 0.47
N GLU A 2 -11.44 -2.35 1.44
CA GLU A 2 -11.30 -1.57 2.69
C GLU A 2 -10.45 -0.30 2.54
N LEU A 3 -9.40 -0.30 1.71
CA LEU A 3 -8.49 0.85 1.57
C LEU A 3 -9.18 2.17 1.25
N ILE A 4 -10.10 2.16 0.28
CA ILE A 4 -10.84 3.36 -0.12
C ILE A 4 -11.74 3.83 1.02
N LYS A 5 -12.29 2.90 1.81
CA LYS A 5 -13.15 3.23 2.97
C LYS A 5 -12.33 3.80 4.13
N GLU A 6 -11.15 3.27 4.39
CA GLU A 6 -10.23 3.76 5.43
C GLU A 6 -9.64 5.12 5.06
N LEU A 7 -9.21 5.31 3.81
CA LEU A 7 -8.76 6.62 3.32
C LEU A 7 -9.86 7.69 3.37
N LEU A 8 -11.10 7.30 3.07
CA LEU A 8 -12.26 8.19 3.25
C LEU A 8 -12.48 8.49 4.75
N PHE A 9 -12.40 7.49 5.63
CA PHE A 9 -12.64 7.65 7.07
C PHE A 9 -11.60 8.56 7.74
N ASP A 10 -10.31 8.37 7.46
CA ASP A 10 -9.23 9.20 8.01
C ASP A 10 -9.33 10.66 7.55
N TYR A 11 -9.72 10.90 6.29
CA TYR A 11 -9.99 12.24 5.79
C TYR A 11 -11.20 12.89 6.49
N PHE A 12 -12.31 12.16 6.62
CA PHE A 12 -13.50 12.66 7.33
C PHE A 12 -13.26 12.91 8.82
N CYS A 13 -12.31 12.20 9.43
CA CYS A 13 -11.92 12.41 10.82
C CYS A 13 -10.94 13.58 11.03
N SER A 14 -10.17 13.98 10.01
CA SER A 14 -9.07 14.93 10.21
C SER A 14 -9.45 16.40 10.06
N GLU A 15 -10.31 16.84 9.13
CA GLU A 15 -10.68 18.27 9.04
C GLU A 15 -12.09 18.46 8.47
N LYS A 16 -12.85 19.42 9.01
CA LYS A 16 -14.02 19.99 8.31
C LYS A 16 -13.48 21.00 7.30
N PRO A 17 -13.58 20.77 5.98
CA PRO A 17 -13.26 21.82 5.04
C PRO A 17 -14.47 22.74 4.91
N ASP A 18 -14.26 23.99 5.29
CA ASP A 18 -14.99 25.12 4.77
C ASP A 18 -14.90 25.13 3.24
N GLY A 19 -16.02 25.47 2.61
CA GLY A 19 -16.31 25.11 1.21
C GLY A 19 -15.22 25.50 0.22
N GLY A 20 -14.96 24.61 -0.74
CA GLY A 20 -14.22 25.03 -1.94
C GLY A 20 -13.70 23.92 -2.83
N ASP A 21 -13.24 22.80 -2.29
CA ASP A 21 -12.55 21.82 -3.10
C ASP A 21 -13.37 20.53 -3.24
N ILE A 22 -13.79 20.26 -4.47
CA ILE A 22 -14.21 18.92 -4.89
C ILE A 22 -13.04 18.01 -4.55
N LEU A 23 -13.24 17.19 -3.51
CA LEU A 23 -12.36 16.13 -3.06
C LEU A 23 -11.66 15.48 -4.25
N ASP A 24 -10.38 15.79 -4.49
CA ASP A 24 -9.63 15.15 -5.58
C ASP A 24 -9.18 13.77 -5.11
N LEU A 25 -10.16 12.86 -5.05
CA LEU A 25 -9.97 11.47 -4.72
C LEU A 25 -8.92 10.82 -5.62
N ASN A 26 -8.77 11.27 -6.87
CA ASN A 26 -7.72 10.78 -7.76
C ASN A 26 -6.34 11.16 -7.20
N ASN A 27 -6.16 12.40 -6.73
CA ASN A 27 -4.89 12.82 -6.12
C ASN A 27 -4.55 12.01 -4.86
N ILE A 28 -5.54 11.69 -4.03
CA ILE A 28 -5.34 10.87 -2.82
C ILE A 28 -4.95 9.44 -3.21
N VAL A 29 -5.70 8.82 -4.11
CA VAL A 29 -5.40 7.47 -4.61
C VAL A 29 -4.04 7.42 -5.29
N GLU A 30 -3.70 8.42 -6.12
CA GLU A 30 -2.39 8.53 -6.77
C GLU A 30 -1.25 8.62 -5.75
N LYS A 31 -1.39 9.41 -4.68
CA LYS A 31 -0.39 9.51 -3.62
C LYS A 31 -0.17 8.19 -2.89
N GLU A 32 -1.24 7.48 -2.54
CA GLU A 32 -1.13 6.21 -1.83
C GLU A 32 -0.55 5.10 -2.74
N CYS A 33 -0.99 5.03 -3.99
CA CYS A 33 -0.37 4.16 -4.99
C CYS A 33 1.12 4.48 -5.17
N TYR A 34 1.50 5.76 -5.21
CA TYR A 34 2.88 6.17 -5.36
C TYR A 34 3.75 5.75 -4.16
N LYS A 35 3.26 5.91 -2.92
CA LYS A 35 3.97 5.45 -1.72
C LYS A 35 4.24 3.94 -1.75
N ALA A 36 3.25 3.16 -2.14
CA ALA A 36 3.38 1.71 -2.23
C ALA A 36 4.36 1.28 -3.32
N LEU A 37 4.29 1.89 -4.51
CA LEU A 37 5.25 1.66 -5.59
C LEU A 37 6.68 2.01 -5.17
N LYS A 38 6.85 3.07 -4.38
CA LYS A 38 8.16 3.44 -3.84
C LYS A 38 8.68 2.39 -2.86
N ALA A 39 7.85 1.90 -1.94
CA ALA A 39 8.23 0.84 -1.01
C ALA A 39 8.59 -0.46 -1.74
N ILE A 40 7.79 -0.88 -2.73
CA ILE A 40 8.09 -2.05 -3.58
C ILE A 40 9.42 -1.86 -4.32
N LYS A 41 9.68 -0.66 -4.86
CA LYS A 41 10.96 -0.37 -5.53
C LYS A 41 12.16 -0.52 -4.58
N GLU A 42 12.03 -0.09 -3.33
CA GLU A 42 13.08 -0.22 -2.32
C GLU A 42 13.32 -1.70 -1.96
N ILE A 43 12.27 -2.51 -1.85
CA ILE A 43 12.36 -3.97 -1.64
C ILE A 43 13.07 -4.65 -2.83
N VAL A 44 12.66 -4.33 -4.06
CA VAL A 44 13.22 -4.95 -5.27
C VAL A 44 14.68 -4.53 -5.51
N GLY A 45 15.01 -3.26 -5.28
CA GLY A 45 16.35 -2.70 -5.52
C GLY A 45 17.38 -2.98 -4.42
N ASN A 46 17.02 -3.73 -3.38
CA ASN A 46 17.97 -4.15 -2.36
C ASN A 46 18.80 -5.34 -2.87
N ASP A 47 20.02 -5.07 -3.36
CA ASP A 47 20.93 -6.07 -3.93
C ASP A 47 21.73 -6.88 -2.87
N ASN A 48 21.49 -6.65 -1.57
CA ASN A 48 22.30 -7.23 -0.48
C ASN A 48 21.79 -8.58 0.08
N LEU A 49 20.81 -9.21 -0.57
CA LEU A 49 20.16 -10.42 -0.06
C LEU A 49 20.61 -11.64 -0.88
N ASP A 50 20.99 -12.72 -0.18
CA ASP A 50 21.46 -13.97 -0.77
C ASP A 50 20.30 -14.69 -1.50
N ASP A 51 20.57 -15.64 -2.40
CA ASP A 51 19.52 -16.31 -3.20
C ASP A 51 18.41 -16.97 -2.35
N ASP A 52 18.73 -17.36 -1.11
CA ASP A 52 17.78 -17.95 -0.15
C ASP A 52 16.74 -16.93 0.39
N ASP A 53 17.00 -15.63 0.28
CA ASP A 53 16.14 -14.53 0.75
C ASP A 53 15.15 -14.06 -0.36
N CYS A 54 15.19 -14.67 -1.54
CA CYS A 54 14.37 -14.25 -2.68
C CYS A 54 12.86 -14.39 -2.40
N PHE A 55 12.47 -15.38 -1.58
CA PHE A 55 11.09 -15.54 -1.10
C PHE A 55 10.69 -14.45 -0.10
N GLU A 56 11.61 -13.99 0.74
CA GLU A 56 11.34 -12.90 1.67
C GLU A 56 11.00 -11.60 0.93
N ARG A 57 11.60 -11.36 -0.24
CA ARG A 57 11.25 -10.19 -1.07
C ARG A 57 9.81 -10.24 -1.56
N ILE A 58 9.35 -11.41 -2.00
CA ILE A 58 7.96 -11.58 -2.46
C ILE A 58 7.00 -11.36 -1.29
N GLU A 59 7.31 -11.92 -0.12
CA GLU A 59 6.53 -11.74 1.10
C GLU A 59 6.47 -10.27 1.54
N GLN A 60 7.59 -9.54 1.48
CA GLN A 60 7.62 -8.10 1.78
C GLN A 60 6.74 -7.30 0.81
N ILE A 61 6.73 -7.65 -0.49
CA ILE A 61 5.85 -7.00 -1.48
C ILE A 61 4.38 -7.32 -1.18
N VAL A 62 4.06 -8.57 -0.85
CA VAL A 62 2.70 -8.98 -0.46
C VAL A 62 2.25 -8.20 0.78
N CYS A 63 3.10 -8.07 1.80
CA CYS A 63 2.81 -7.28 2.98
C CYS A 63 2.51 -5.79 2.66
N VAL A 64 3.23 -5.17 1.73
CA VAL A 64 2.94 -3.80 1.28
C VAL A 64 1.56 -3.71 0.64
N LEU A 65 1.20 -4.67 -0.21
CA LEU A 65 -0.11 -4.69 -0.90
C LEU A 65 -1.27 -5.01 0.06
N GLU A 66 -1.10 -5.98 0.95
CA GLU A 66 -2.10 -6.33 1.96
C GLU A 66 -2.29 -5.21 2.98
N GLY A 67 -1.22 -4.48 3.35
CA GLY A 67 -1.31 -3.27 4.17
C GLY A 67 -2.09 -2.14 3.48
N MET A 68 -2.21 -2.19 2.15
CA MET A 68 -3.12 -1.35 1.39
C MET A 68 -4.50 -2.00 1.16
N GLY A 69 -4.87 -3.06 1.88
CA GLY A 69 -6.15 -3.75 1.69
C GLY A 69 -6.35 -4.33 0.28
N ILE A 70 -5.26 -4.60 -0.44
CA ILE A 70 -5.25 -5.33 -1.71
C ILE A 70 -5.05 -6.80 -1.36
N ASP A 71 -6.08 -7.60 -1.61
CA ASP A 71 -6.02 -9.04 -1.40
C ASP A 71 -5.09 -9.68 -2.45
N CYS A 72 -3.99 -10.28 -1.98
CA CYS A 72 -3.02 -10.99 -2.82
C CYS A 72 -3.35 -12.48 -2.98
N GLY A 73 -4.45 -12.96 -2.41
CA GLY A 73 -4.91 -14.33 -2.52
C GLY A 73 -4.46 -15.23 -1.37
N GLY A 74 -4.32 -16.53 -1.65
CA GLY A 74 -4.03 -17.52 -0.62
C GLY A 74 -2.60 -17.44 -0.10
N ARG A 75 -2.43 -17.06 1.16
CA ARG A 75 -1.14 -17.19 1.87
C ARG A 75 -0.85 -18.68 2.07
N HIS A 76 0.20 -19.18 1.42
CA HIS A 76 0.73 -20.50 1.70
C HIS A 76 1.68 -20.38 2.90
N ASP A 77 1.29 -20.98 4.03
CA ASP A 77 2.18 -21.17 5.16
C ASP A 77 3.10 -22.35 4.82
N PHE A 78 4.39 -22.08 4.63
CA PHE A 78 5.37 -23.10 4.27
C PHE A 78 5.86 -23.90 5.49
N GLY A 79 5.44 -23.55 6.71
CA GLY A 79 5.76 -24.27 7.94
C GLY A 79 7.16 -24.04 8.47
#